data_AF-A0A1X0NKV8-F1
#
_entry.id   AF-A0A1X0NKV8-F1
#
_cell.length_a   1.000
_cell.length_b   1.000
_cell.length_c   1.000
_cell.angle_alpha   90.00
_cell.angle_beta   90.00
_cell.angle_gamma   90.00
#
_symmetry.space_group_name_H-M   'P 1'
#
loop_
_entity.id
_entity.type
_entity.pdbx_description
1 polymer ?
#
loop_
_entity_poly.entity_id
_entity_poly.type
_entity_poly.pdbx_seq_one_letter_code
_entity_poly.pdbx_strand_id
1 'polypeptide(L)'
;MIDDLVIGDYGGDCSAASAHRGAVCHCNQGGRTVYMKRFVKDFRAEKISRGDLQLDLRECYSVKKKLKSKLIELAVVMKDNLRALGSLVELIIGTDAALNGYDLALRLRSFTLEIIESTMADAHVALTMTSEESLVHVVVGLVTEAMLDVPNVTFIDPLFMHPRLNKFRRNVIHLSPTVEQELFVLAQYLGNTSDASAAAVI
;
A
#
# COMPACT_ATOMS: atom_id res chain seq x y z
N MET A 1 32.51 48.07 -12.29
CA MET A 1 32.32 47.22 -11.11
C MET A 1 30.91 46.65 -11.18
N ILE A 2 30.76 45.34 -11.31
CA ILE A 2 29.50 44.64 -11.08
C ILE A 2 29.68 44.05 -9.68
N ASP A 3 29.13 44.71 -8.66
CA ASP A 3 29.48 44.42 -7.27
C ASP A 3 28.73 43.25 -6.66
N ASP A 4 27.74 42.66 -7.35
CA ASP A 4 27.04 41.49 -6.84
C ASP A 4 26.56 40.61 -8.00
N LEU A 5 27.31 39.54 -8.29
CA LEU A 5 26.81 38.41 -9.08
C LEU A 5 26.36 37.32 -8.09
N VAL A 6 25.06 37.29 -7.79
CA VAL A 6 24.48 36.29 -6.89
C VAL A 6 24.28 34.99 -7.65
N ILE A 7 25.08 33.97 -7.35
CA ILE A 7 24.88 32.59 -7.81
C ILE A 7 24.77 31.69 -6.58
N GLY A 8 23.55 31.26 -6.27
CA GLY A 8 23.26 30.24 -5.24
C GLY A 8 22.45 30.72 -4.03
N ASP A 9 21.73 29.79 -3.40
CA ASP A 9 21.02 29.95 -2.12
C ASP A 9 22.03 30.28 -1.00
N TYR A 10 22.03 31.51 -0.51
CA TYR A 10 22.88 31.95 0.60
C TYR A 10 22.20 31.68 1.94
N GLY A 11 22.84 30.87 2.77
CA GLY A 11 22.37 30.47 4.11
C GLY A 11 22.66 31.43 5.25
N GLY A 12 22.89 32.72 4.98
CA GLY A 12 23.34 33.69 5.98
C GLY A 12 22.59 35.01 5.93
N ASP A 13 23.06 35.97 6.73
CA ASP A 13 22.60 37.36 6.70
C ASP A 13 22.81 37.96 5.31
N CYS A 14 21.87 38.78 4.86
CA CYS A 14 21.99 39.55 3.62
C CYS A 14 21.99 41.05 3.92
N SER A 15 22.63 41.83 3.04
CA SER A 15 22.53 43.29 3.09
C SER A 15 21.14 43.76 2.62
N ALA A 16 20.71 44.95 3.04
CA ALA A 16 19.45 45.55 2.61
C ALA A 16 19.37 45.73 1.07
N ALA A 17 20.50 46.01 0.42
CA ALA A 17 20.58 46.14 -1.03
C ALA A 17 20.38 44.79 -1.73
N SER A 18 20.96 43.72 -1.18
CA SER A 18 20.79 42.35 -1.69
C SER A 18 19.35 41.88 -1.54
N ALA A 19 18.71 42.14 -0.39
CA ALA A 19 17.30 41.84 -0.16
C ALA A 19 16.38 42.59 -1.15
N HIS A 20 16.61 43.90 -1.37
CA HIS A 20 15.85 44.69 -2.34
C HIS A 20 16.00 44.17 -3.78
N ARG A 21 17.12 43.52 -4.10
CA ARG A 21 17.37 42.91 -5.41
C ARG A 21 16.89 41.46 -5.51
N GLY A 22 16.17 40.97 -4.49
CA GLY A 22 15.52 39.66 -4.50
C GLY A 22 16.33 38.52 -3.88
N ALA A 23 17.40 38.82 -3.13
CA ALA A 23 18.11 37.78 -2.37
C ALA A 23 17.21 37.22 -1.25
N VAL A 24 17.26 35.90 -1.07
CA VAL A 24 16.52 35.19 -0.02
C VAL A 24 17.48 34.88 1.13
N CYS A 25 17.31 35.56 2.25
CA CYS A 25 18.25 35.56 3.37
C CYS A 25 17.86 34.47 4.39
N HIS A 26 18.84 33.86 5.06
CA HIS A 26 18.66 32.72 5.98
C HIS A 26 17.97 31.48 5.39
N CYS A 27 17.94 31.33 4.07
CA CYS A 27 17.22 30.24 3.41
C CYS A 27 18.18 29.33 2.65
N ASN A 28 18.91 28.49 3.39
CA ASN A 28 19.73 27.44 2.78
C ASN A 28 18.89 26.15 2.67
N GLN A 29 18.27 25.92 1.53
CA GLN A 29 17.39 24.77 1.33
C GLN A 29 18.07 23.63 0.54
N GLY A 30 19.33 23.80 0.13
CA GLY A 30 20.00 22.87 -0.76
C GLY A 30 19.30 22.76 -2.13
N GLY A 31 19.43 21.61 -2.79
CA GLY A 31 18.80 21.37 -4.09
C GLY A 31 17.27 21.26 -4.00
N ARG A 32 16.55 22.12 -4.73
CA ARG A 32 15.07 22.16 -4.77
C ARG A 32 14.45 21.27 -5.84
N THR A 33 15.29 20.59 -6.60
CA THR A 33 14.88 19.67 -7.66
C THR A 33 15.47 18.31 -7.39
N VAL A 34 14.60 17.33 -7.20
CA VAL A 34 14.97 15.91 -7.08
C VAL A 34 14.64 15.22 -8.39
N TYR A 35 15.59 14.44 -8.92
CA TYR A 35 15.37 13.54 -10.04
C TYR A 35 15.60 12.10 -9.57
N MET A 36 14.56 11.29 -9.58
CA MET A 36 14.66 9.85 -9.36
C MET A 36 15.14 9.19 -10.66
N LYS A 37 16.17 8.36 -10.52
CA LYS A 37 16.71 7.55 -11.60
C LYS A 37 16.67 6.08 -11.19
N ARG A 38 16.45 5.20 -12.16
CA ARG A 38 16.63 3.75 -11.99
C ARG A 38 17.87 3.30 -12.72
N PHE A 39 18.57 2.32 -12.17
CA PHE A 39 19.67 1.67 -12.85
C PHE A 39 19.13 0.52 -13.71
N VAL A 40 19.56 0.47 -14.97
CA VAL A 40 19.23 -0.62 -15.90
C VAL A 40 20.49 -1.44 -16.21
N LYS A 41 20.42 -2.28 -17.25
CA LYS A 41 21.58 -3.05 -17.74
C LYS A 41 22.80 -2.12 -17.94
N ASP A 42 23.97 -2.65 -17.59
CA ASP A 42 25.26 -1.96 -17.65
C ASP A 42 25.35 -0.72 -16.72
N PHE A 43 24.58 -0.70 -15.63
CA PHE A 43 24.55 0.37 -14.62
C PHE A 43 24.21 1.77 -15.19
N ARG A 44 23.54 1.83 -16.33
CA ARG A 44 23.08 3.10 -16.89
C ARG A 44 21.94 3.66 -16.03
N ALA A 45 22.06 4.92 -15.64
CA ALA A 45 21.02 5.62 -14.89
C ALA A 45 19.99 6.26 -15.85
N GLU A 46 18.75 5.80 -15.81
CA GLU A 46 17.64 6.33 -16.62
C GLU A 46 16.67 7.11 -15.74
N LYS A 47 16.17 8.26 -16.23
CA LYS A 47 15.16 9.06 -15.50
C LYS A 47 13.86 8.27 -15.40
N ILE A 48 13.26 8.24 -14.20
CA ILE A 48 11.93 7.67 -13.98
C ILE A 48 10.88 8.69 -14.45
N SER A 49 9.93 8.27 -15.29
CA SER A 49 8.82 9.12 -15.72
C SER A 49 7.99 9.57 -14.50
N ARG A 50 7.77 10.88 -14.37
CA ARG A 50 7.15 11.53 -13.18
C ARG A 50 7.90 11.29 -11.87
N GLY A 51 9.16 10.86 -11.93
CA GLY A 51 10.04 10.72 -10.77
C GLY A 51 10.80 11.99 -10.46
N ASP A 52 10.25 13.17 -10.75
CA ASP A 52 10.87 14.44 -10.41
C ASP A 52 9.98 15.30 -9.50
N LEU A 53 10.63 15.95 -8.54
CA LEU A 53 9.99 16.86 -7.60
C LEU A 53 10.72 18.19 -7.69
N GLN A 54 9.98 19.24 -8.03
CA GLN A 54 10.46 20.62 -8.01
C GLN A 54 9.71 21.41 -6.94
N LEU A 55 10.45 22.02 -6.02
CA LEU A 55 9.92 22.85 -4.96
C LEU A 55 10.02 24.34 -5.35
N ASP A 56 8.95 25.11 -5.14
CA ASP A 56 8.88 26.53 -5.53
C ASP A 56 10.01 27.34 -4.90
N LEU A 57 10.91 27.91 -5.71
CA LEU A 57 12.10 28.66 -5.27
C LEU A 57 11.78 29.81 -4.29
N ARG A 58 10.54 30.29 -4.23
CA ARG A 58 10.11 31.40 -3.37
C ARG A 58 9.70 30.99 -1.95
N GLU A 59 9.42 29.70 -1.73
CA GLU A 59 9.01 29.19 -0.41
C GLU A 59 10.22 28.70 0.40
N CYS A 60 10.51 29.42 1.49
CA CYS A 60 11.46 28.99 2.51
C CYS A 60 10.78 28.06 3.51
N TYR A 61 11.38 26.87 3.64
CA TYR A 61 10.96 25.76 4.48
C TYR A 61 9.66 25.13 3.96
N SER A 62 9.76 23.90 3.45
CA SER A 62 8.65 23.12 2.92
C SER A 62 7.77 22.52 4.02
N VAL A 63 7.37 23.33 5.02
CA VAL A 63 6.67 22.89 6.24
C VAL A 63 5.29 22.26 5.94
N LYS A 64 4.76 22.41 4.72
CA LYS A 64 3.43 21.94 4.31
C LYS A 64 3.40 20.88 3.21
N LYS A 65 4.55 20.41 2.71
CA LYS A 65 4.57 19.38 1.66
C LYS A 65 4.54 17.99 2.30
N LYS A 66 3.34 17.49 2.62
CA LYS A 66 3.16 16.11 3.04
C LYS A 66 3.16 15.21 1.80
N LEU A 67 4.15 14.33 1.68
CA LEU A 67 4.06 13.21 0.76
C LEU A 67 2.94 12.31 1.27
N LYS A 68 1.87 12.14 0.50
CA LYS A 68 0.84 11.16 0.85
C LYS A 68 1.45 9.78 0.62
N SER A 69 1.61 9.01 1.70
CA SER A 69 1.98 7.60 1.56
C SER A 69 0.84 6.88 0.86
N LYS A 70 1.21 6.00 -0.05
CA LYS A 70 0.29 5.14 -0.78
C LYS A 70 0.22 3.81 -0.04
N LEU A 71 -0.98 3.27 0.18
CA LEU A 71 -1.13 1.93 0.71
C LEU A 71 -0.67 0.93 -0.36
N ILE A 72 0.29 0.06 -0.01
CA ILE A 72 0.79 -0.98 -0.91
C ILE A 72 0.21 -2.29 -0.42
N GLU A 73 -0.76 -2.78 -1.17
CA GLU A 73 -1.47 -4.02 -0.96
C GLU A 73 -0.79 -5.10 -1.80
N LEU A 74 -0.69 -6.31 -1.25
CA LEU A 74 -0.13 -7.46 -1.95
C LEU A 74 -1.15 -8.59 -1.97
N ALA A 75 -1.38 -9.17 -3.15
CA ALA A 75 -2.13 -10.40 -3.33
C ALA A 75 -1.23 -11.49 -3.94
N VAL A 76 -1.38 -12.72 -3.46
CA VAL A 76 -0.63 -13.88 -3.97
C VAL A 76 -1.55 -14.73 -4.85
N VAL A 77 -1.18 -14.88 -6.13
CA VAL A 77 -1.86 -15.78 -7.07
C VAL A 77 -1.28 -17.18 -6.92
N MET A 78 -2.06 -18.10 -6.37
CA MET A 78 -1.69 -19.51 -6.21
C MET A 78 -2.11 -20.31 -7.46
N LYS A 79 -1.18 -20.45 -8.41
CA LYS A 79 -1.45 -20.94 -9.78
C LYS A 79 -1.76 -22.43 -9.88
N ASP A 80 -1.32 -23.21 -8.91
CA ASP A 80 -1.52 -24.65 -8.81
C ASP A 80 -2.94 -25.03 -8.34
N ASN A 81 -3.78 -24.05 -8.01
CA ASN A 81 -5.15 -24.26 -7.54
C ASN A 81 -6.15 -23.46 -8.37
N LEU A 82 -6.88 -24.13 -9.27
CA LEU A 82 -7.89 -23.51 -10.13
C LEU A 82 -9.00 -22.80 -9.37
N ARG A 83 -9.35 -23.27 -8.16
CA ARG A 83 -10.35 -22.60 -7.33
C ARG A 83 -9.79 -21.32 -6.74
N ALA A 84 -8.54 -21.34 -6.25
CA ALA A 84 -7.87 -20.13 -5.77
C ALA A 84 -7.75 -19.07 -6.86
N LEU A 85 -7.43 -19.49 -8.10
CA LEU A 85 -7.39 -18.61 -9.26
C LEU A 85 -8.77 -18.01 -9.56
N GLY A 86 -9.82 -18.83 -9.56
CA GLY A 86 -11.20 -18.37 -9.76
C GLY A 86 -11.63 -17.36 -8.68
N SER A 87 -11.37 -17.67 -7.40
CA SER A 87 -11.69 -16.78 -6.28
C SER A 87 -10.96 -15.43 -6.37
N LEU A 88 -9.71 -15.41 -6.83
CA LEU A 88 -8.98 -14.16 -7.04
C LEU A 88 -9.58 -13.33 -8.17
N VAL A 89 -10.02 -13.97 -9.27
CA VAL A 89 -10.70 -13.27 -10.37
C VAL A 89 -11.98 -12.61 -9.86
N GLU A 90 -12.80 -13.33 -9.09
CA GLU A 90 -14.02 -12.76 -8.49
C GLU A 90 -13.71 -11.60 -7.54
N LEU A 91 -12.64 -11.71 -6.74
CA LEU A 91 -12.19 -10.61 -5.87
C LEU A 91 -11.82 -9.36 -6.68
N ILE A 92 -11.09 -9.52 -7.78
CA ILE A 92 -10.70 -8.41 -8.66
C ILE A 92 -11.93 -7.78 -9.31
N ILE A 93 -12.87 -8.59 -9.82
CA ILE A 93 -14.12 -8.10 -10.42
C ILE A 93 -14.95 -7.32 -9.38
N GLY A 94 -15.13 -7.89 -8.18
CA GLY A 94 -15.86 -7.24 -7.09
C GLY A 94 -15.21 -5.93 -6.65
N THR A 95 -13.87 -5.91 -6.55
CA THR A 95 -13.10 -4.72 -6.22
C THR A 95 -13.26 -3.63 -7.28
N ASP A 96 -13.17 -3.98 -8.57
CA ASP A 96 -13.35 -3.00 -9.63
C ASP A 96 -14.77 -2.44 -9.68
N ALA A 97 -15.78 -3.30 -9.49
CA ALA A 97 -17.17 -2.90 -9.39
C ALA A 97 -17.42 -1.95 -8.19
N ALA A 98 -16.87 -2.25 -7.02
CA ALA A 98 -16.99 -1.41 -5.82
C ALA A 98 -16.30 -0.05 -5.98
N LEU A 99 -15.25 0.01 -6.81
CA LEU A 99 -14.51 1.22 -7.10
C LEU A 99 -14.98 1.93 -8.37
N ASN A 100 -16.03 1.43 -9.02
CA ASN A 100 -16.64 2.05 -10.19
C ASN A 100 -17.28 3.39 -9.77
N GLY A 101 -16.96 4.47 -10.49
CA GLY A 101 -17.39 5.82 -10.16
C GLY A 101 -16.43 6.63 -9.28
N TYR A 102 -15.38 6.02 -8.72
CA TYR A 102 -14.27 6.77 -8.12
C TYR A 102 -13.29 7.24 -9.20
N ASP A 103 -12.80 8.48 -9.06
CA ASP A 103 -11.76 9.01 -9.94
C ASP A 103 -10.51 8.12 -9.92
N LEU A 104 -10.10 7.65 -11.10
CA LEU A 104 -8.97 6.74 -11.26
C LEU A 104 -7.66 7.38 -10.74
N ALA A 105 -7.49 8.69 -10.90
CA ALA A 105 -6.30 9.38 -10.43
C ALA A 105 -6.24 9.43 -8.89
N LEU A 106 -7.37 9.62 -8.21
CA LEU A 106 -7.47 9.52 -6.75
C LEU A 106 -7.24 8.09 -6.25
N ARG A 107 -7.78 7.07 -6.92
CA ARG A 107 -7.53 5.65 -6.61
C ARG A 107 -6.04 5.33 -6.67
N LEU A 108 -5.39 5.63 -7.80
CA LEU A 108 -3.97 5.35 -8.03
C LEU A 108 -3.02 6.18 -7.14
N ARG A 109 -3.50 7.23 -6.49
CA ARG A 109 -2.75 7.99 -5.48
C ARG A 109 -2.88 7.40 -4.07
N SER A 110 -3.91 6.60 -3.82
CA SER A 110 -4.27 6.13 -2.48
C SER A 110 -3.82 4.70 -2.22
N PHE A 111 -3.95 3.80 -3.21
CA PHE A 111 -3.58 2.38 -3.08
C PHE A 111 -2.93 1.80 -4.35
N THR A 112 -1.97 0.90 -4.17
CA THR A 112 -1.35 0.06 -5.22
C THR A 112 -1.67 -1.37 -4.83
N LEU A 113 -2.24 -2.14 -5.75
CA LEU A 113 -2.28 -3.59 -5.63
C LEU A 113 -1.10 -4.17 -6.41
N GLU A 114 -0.22 -4.85 -5.70
CA GLU A 114 0.83 -5.69 -6.27
C GLU A 114 0.34 -7.14 -6.28
N ILE A 115 0.64 -7.85 -7.35
CA ILE A 115 0.24 -9.23 -7.53
C ILE A 115 1.49 -10.04 -7.80
N ILE A 116 1.75 -11.02 -6.93
CA ILE A 116 2.85 -11.98 -7.10
C ILE A 116 2.30 -13.36 -7.38
N GLU A 117 3.05 -14.13 -8.15
CA GLU A 117 2.66 -15.48 -8.55
C GLU A 117 3.40 -16.50 -7.68
N SER A 118 2.70 -17.55 -7.26
CA SER A 118 3.25 -18.63 -6.44
C SER A 118 2.44 -19.93 -6.61
N THR A 119 2.80 -20.96 -5.87
CA THR A 119 1.96 -22.12 -5.54
C THR A 119 1.34 -21.94 -4.15
N MET A 120 0.33 -22.74 -3.81
CA MET A 120 -0.23 -22.82 -2.46
C MET A 120 0.85 -23.16 -1.41
N ALA A 121 1.76 -24.09 -1.74
CA ALA A 121 2.83 -24.53 -0.84
C ALA A 121 3.87 -23.43 -0.60
N ASP A 122 4.23 -22.70 -1.64
CA ASP A 122 5.33 -21.73 -1.61
C ASP A 122 4.86 -20.30 -1.35
N ALA A 123 3.56 -20.05 -1.20
CA ALA A 123 3.00 -18.71 -1.03
C ALA A 123 3.63 -17.94 0.15
N HIS A 124 3.98 -18.64 1.23
CA HIS A 124 4.67 -18.04 2.38
C HIS A 124 6.12 -17.63 2.05
N VAL A 125 6.82 -18.42 1.23
CA VAL A 125 8.18 -18.10 0.75
C VAL A 125 8.14 -16.89 -0.16
N ALA A 126 7.22 -16.88 -1.13
CA ALA A 126 7.04 -15.78 -2.06
C ALA A 126 6.70 -14.47 -1.35
N LEU A 127 5.80 -14.53 -0.36
CA LEU A 127 5.45 -13.39 0.48
C LEU A 127 6.66 -12.89 1.29
N THR A 128 7.43 -13.80 1.90
CA THR A 128 8.62 -13.46 2.68
C THR A 128 9.64 -12.73 1.81
N MET A 129 10.01 -13.31 0.67
CA MET A 129 10.96 -12.70 -0.27
C MET A 129 10.49 -11.32 -0.73
N THR A 130 9.20 -11.18 -1.06
CA THR A 130 8.65 -9.90 -1.50
C THR A 130 8.71 -8.86 -0.37
N SER A 131 8.39 -9.24 0.86
CA SER A 131 8.45 -8.34 2.02
C SER A 131 9.87 -7.92 2.42
N GLU A 132 10.89 -8.68 2.01
CA GLU A 132 12.31 -8.33 2.21
C GLU A 132 12.83 -7.40 1.11
N GLU A 133 12.32 -7.54 -0.12
CA GLU A 133 12.75 -6.75 -1.29
C GLU A 133 11.99 -5.43 -1.44
N SER A 134 10.72 -5.38 -1.01
CA SER A 134 9.84 -4.23 -1.20
C SER A 134 8.94 -3.96 0.02
N LEU A 135 8.39 -2.73 0.06
CA LEU A 135 7.48 -2.33 1.13
C LEU A 135 6.08 -2.91 0.87
N VAL A 136 5.69 -3.90 1.68
CA VAL A 136 4.33 -4.43 1.72
C VAL A 136 3.64 -3.88 2.96
N HIS A 137 2.54 -3.13 2.80
CA HIS A 137 1.79 -2.64 3.95
C HIS A 137 0.78 -3.67 4.44
N VAL A 138 0.01 -4.22 3.49
CA VAL A 138 -1.07 -5.16 3.80
C VAL A 138 -1.12 -6.28 2.77
N VAL A 139 -1.46 -7.48 3.23
CA VAL A 139 -1.79 -8.62 2.38
C VAL A 139 -3.31 -8.75 2.35
N VAL A 140 -3.86 -8.91 1.15
CA VAL A 140 -5.30 -8.98 0.89
C VAL A 140 -5.65 -10.20 0.05
N GLY A 141 -6.92 -10.61 0.12
CA GLY A 141 -7.44 -11.70 -0.69
C GLY A 141 -7.05 -13.08 -0.17
N LEU A 142 -6.72 -14.00 -1.08
CA LEU A 142 -6.46 -15.39 -0.72
C LEU A 142 -5.13 -15.56 0.02
N VAL A 143 -5.18 -16.33 1.10
CA VAL A 143 -4.01 -16.63 1.92
C VAL A 143 -3.99 -18.09 2.38
N THR A 144 -2.80 -18.57 2.73
CA THR A 144 -2.60 -19.85 3.43
C THR A 144 -2.30 -19.61 4.90
N GLU A 145 -2.41 -20.65 5.74
CA GLU A 145 -2.03 -20.54 7.16
C GLU A 145 -0.57 -20.09 7.31
N ALA A 146 0.33 -20.69 6.54
CA ALA A 146 1.76 -20.43 6.62
C ALA A 146 2.12 -18.97 6.29
N MET A 147 1.31 -18.30 5.46
CA MET A 147 1.49 -16.87 5.19
C MET A 147 1.26 -16.02 6.43
N LEU A 148 0.30 -16.38 7.29
CA LEU A 148 -0.02 -15.57 8.48
C LEU A 148 1.11 -15.52 9.52
N ASP A 149 2.08 -16.43 9.41
CA ASP A 149 3.26 -16.50 10.27
C ASP A 149 4.42 -15.62 9.75
N VAL A 150 4.29 -15.01 8.55
CA VAL A 150 5.28 -14.06 8.02
C VAL A 150 5.28 -12.79 8.90
N PRO A 151 6.44 -12.37 9.43
CA PRO A 151 6.52 -11.20 10.31
C PRO A 151 6.37 -9.88 9.53
N ASN A 152 6.08 -8.80 10.26
CA ASN A 152 6.05 -7.42 9.75
C ASN A 152 5.07 -7.14 8.59
N VAL A 153 4.17 -8.07 8.28
CA VAL A 153 3.07 -7.88 7.34
C VAL A 153 1.74 -7.93 8.08
N THR A 154 0.78 -7.09 7.66
CA THR A 154 -0.59 -7.10 8.19
C THR A 154 -1.52 -7.73 7.18
N PHE A 155 -2.42 -8.59 7.62
CA PHE A 155 -3.45 -9.20 6.80
C PHE A 155 -4.77 -8.51 7.04
N ILE A 156 -5.41 -8.03 5.97
CA ILE A 156 -6.76 -7.49 6.04
C ILE A 156 -7.69 -8.47 5.35
N ASP A 157 -8.67 -8.92 6.13
CA ASP A 157 -9.74 -9.81 5.72
C ASP A 157 -9.26 -11.04 4.92
N PRO A 158 -8.35 -11.86 5.51
CA PRO A 158 -7.78 -12.99 4.81
C PRO A 158 -8.85 -14.01 4.39
N LEU A 159 -8.82 -14.38 3.11
CA LEU A 159 -9.72 -15.40 2.55
C LEU A 159 -9.00 -16.75 2.49
N PHE A 160 -9.59 -17.77 3.12
CA PHE A 160 -9.03 -19.13 3.14
C PHE A 160 -9.82 -20.05 2.21
N MET A 161 -9.11 -20.97 1.56
CA MET A 161 -9.71 -21.98 0.68
C MET A 161 -10.60 -23.00 1.40
N HIS A 162 -10.41 -23.13 2.72
CA HIS A 162 -11.14 -24.06 3.56
C HIS A 162 -11.66 -23.34 4.80
N PRO A 163 -12.89 -23.64 5.25
CA PRO A 163 -13.38 -23.19 6.54
C PRO A 163 -12.42 -23.61 7.65
N ARG A 164 -12.23 -22.72 8.61
CA ARG A 164 -11.32 -22.93 9.73
C ARG A 164 -11.81 -22.15 10.93
N LEU A 165 -11.45 -22.65 12.11
CA LEU A 165 -11.59 -21.87 13.31
C LEU A 165 -10.56 -20.74 13.31
N ASN A 166 -11.01 -19.57 13.74
CA ASN A 166 -10.17 -18.41 13.92
C ASN A 166 -9.19 -18.64 15.08
N LYS A 167 -7.98 -18.13 14.92
CA LYS A 167 -6.98 -18.04 15.99
C LYS A 167 -6.58 -16.58 16.08
N PHE A 168 -6.64 -16.02 17.29
CA PHE A 168 -6.22 -14.63 17.48
C PHE A 168 -4.76 -14.45 17.02
N ARG A 169 -4.58 -13.55 16.07
CA ARG A 169 -3.28 -13.17 15.50
C ARG A 169 -3.23 -11.64 15.46
N ARG A 170 -2.19 -11.04 16.06
CA ARG A 170 -2.08 -9.57 16.19
C ARG A 170 -1.95 -8.84 14.85
N ASN A 171 -1.46 -9.54 13.84
CA ASN A 171 -1.24 -9.05 12.49
C ASN A 171 -2.43 -9.32 11.55
N VAL A 172 -3.57 -9.81 12.05
CA VAL A 172 -4.76 -10.10 11.25
C VAL A 172 -5.92 -9.22 11.68
N ILE A 173 -6.52 -8.52 10.71
CA ILE A 173 -7.71 -7.69 10.90
C ILE A 173 -8.84 -8.31 10.07
N HIS A 174 -9.90 -8.78 10.73
CA HIS A 174 -11.10 -9.29 10.05
C HIS A 174 -12.10 -8.15 9.83
N LEU A 175 -12.57 -7.99 8.60
CA LEU A 175 -13.63 -7.04 8.25
C LEU A 175 -14.94 -7.77 7.95
N SER A 176 -14.83 -8.98 7.41
CA SER A 176 -15.91 -9.94 7.27
C SER A 176 -16.08 -10.75 8.56
N PRO A 177 -17.30 -11.25 8.83
CA PRO A 177 -17.54 -12.12 9.96
C PRO A 177 -16.72 -13.42 9.84
N THR A 178 -16.29 -13.93 10.99
CA THR A 178 -15.68 -15.26 11.11
C THR A 178 -16.75 -16.35 11.12
N VAL A 179 -16.38 -17.58 10.76
CA VAL A 179 -17.30 -18.74 10.80
C VAL A 179 -17.95 -18.89 12.17
N GLU A 180 -17.22 -18.65 13.26
CA GLU A 180 -17.76 -18.69 14.61
C GLU A 180 -18.81 -17.62 14.87
N GLN A 181 -18.61 -16.42 14.34
CA GLN A 181 -19.59 -15.33 14.46
C GLN A 181 -20.85 -15.61 13.64
N GLU A 182 -20.70 -16.16 12.43
CA GLU A 182 -21.84 -16.57 11.60
C GLU A 182 -22.64 -17.70 12.26
N LEU A 183 -21.95 -18.72 12.80
CA LEU A 183 -22.57 -19.82 13.54
C LEU A 183 -23.27 -19.33 14.82
N PHE A 184 -22.71 -18.34 15.51
CA PHE A 184 -23.35 -17.74 16.67
C PHE A 184 -24.68 -17.08 16.31
N VAL A 185 -24.72 -16.29 15.23
CA VAL A 185 -25.95 -15.66 14.74
C VAL A 185 -26.96 -16.72 14.29
N LEU A 186 -26.50 -17.77 13.59
CA LEU A 186 -27.36 -18.87 13.16
C LEU A 186 -27.98 -19.60 14.37
N ALA A 187 -27.19 -19.92 15.38
CA ALA A 187 -27.67 -20.58 16.59
C ALA A 187 -28.70 -19.72 17.34
N GLN A 188 -28.49 -18.40 17.42
CA GLN A 188 -29.47 -17.47 17.99
C GLN A 188 -30.77 -17.45 17.19
N TYR A 189 -30.67 -17.40 15.86
CA TYR A 189 -31.85 -17.44 14.99
C TYR A 189 -32.64 -18.72 15.21
N LEU A 190 -31.99 -19.88 15.15
CA LEU A 190 -32.64 -21.19 15.32
C LEU A 190 -33.24 -21.37 16.72
N GLY A 191 -32.58 -20.89 17.77
CA GLY A 191 -33.10 -20.96 19.13
C GLY A 191 -34.30 -20.05 19.39
N ASN A 192 -34.44 -18.97 18.60
CA ASN A 192 -35.54 -18.01 18.72
C ASN A 192 -36.67 -18.25 17.71
N THR A 193 -36.44 -19.05 16.67
CA THR A 193 -37.47 -19.50 15.73
C THR A 193 -38.15 -20.73 16.29
N SER A 194 -39.47 -20.71 16.44
CA SER A 194 -40.30 -21.87 16.79
C SER A 194 -40.45 -22.88 15.63
N ASP A 195 -39.56 -22.84 14.63
CA ASP A 195 -39.61 -23.69 13.46
C ASP A 195 -38.93 -25.03 13.75
N ALA A 196 -39.74 -26.03 14.07
CA ALA A 196 -39.33 -27.39 14.41
C ALA A 196 -38.64 -28.15 13.25
N SER A 197 -38.54 -27.55 12.06
CA SER A 197 -37.86 -28.11 10.89
C SER A 197 -36.36 -27.76 10.80
N ALA A 198 -35.85 -26.90 11.69
CA ALA A 198 -34.44 -26.54 11.70
C ALA A 198 -33.56 -27.68 12.20
N ALA A 199 -32.87 -28.35 11.27
CA ALA A 199 -31.84 -29.33 11.58
C ALA A 199 -30.46 -28.69 11.35
N ALA A 200 -29.68 -28.52 12.43
CA ALA A 200 -28.26 -28.24 12.32
C ALA A 200 -27.51 -29.55 12.04
N VAL A 201 -26.84 -29.65 10.89
CA VAL A 201 -25.92 -30.74 10.57
C VAL A 201 -24.51 -30.18 10.69
N ILE A 202 -23.76 -30.68 11.67
CA ILE A 202 -22.35 -30.33 11.91
C ILE A 202 -21.47 -31.42 11.30
#